data_AF-A0A7R9QHV5-F1
#
_entry.id   AF-A0A7R9QHV5-F1
#
_cell.length_a   1.000
_cell.length_b   1.000
_cell.length_c   1.000
_cell.angle_alpha   90.00
_cell.angle_beta   90.00
_cell.angle_gamma   90.00
#
_symmetry.space_group_name_H-M   'P 1'
#
loop_
_entity.id
_entity.type
_entity.pdbx_description
1 polymer ?
#
loop_
_entity_poly.entity_id
_entity_poly.type
_entity_poly.pdbx_seq_one_letter_code
_entity_poly.pdbx_strand_id
1 'polypeptide(L)'
;MVPDIRVVSLHEHLFTPLVILTNISDPKTKSFLSKNLDPTFGYTTFVRFSWSTIKNILDDKAIDCQWEESEDEEPVVESKPTKKISNYFRAVNREEKPQKTRLNAFLKERNLEPITSPQDL
;
A
#
# COMPACT_ATOMS: atom_id res chain seq x y z
N MET A 1 1.83 69.52 -10.39
CA MET A 1 0.62 69.19 -9.64
C MET A 1 -0.42 68.71 -10.64
N VAL A 2 -0.41 67.41 -10.93
CA VAL A 2 -1.42 66.66 -11.69
C VAL A 2 -1.49 65.31 -10.97
N PRO A 3 -2.63 64.91 -10.39
CA PRO A 3 -2.73 63.60 -9.75
C PRO A 3 -2.90 62.53 -10.83
N ASP A 4 -1.99 61.57 -10.85
CA ASP A 4 -2.07 60.39 -11.71
C ASP A 4 -3.09 59.42 -11.09
N ILE A 5 -4.33 59.54 -11.57
CA ILE A 5 -5.42 58.65 -11.20
C ILE A 5 -5.28 57.39 -12.05
N ARG A 6 -4.68 56.34 -11.47
CA ARG A 6 -4.91 54.96 -11.91
C ARG A 6 -5.99 54.35 -11.02
N VAL A 7 -7.24 54.45 -11.46
CA VAL A 7 -8.34 53.60 -10.97
C VAL A 7 -8.27 52.26 -11.69
N VAL A 8 -7.89 51.21 -10.99
CA VAL A 8 -8.49 49.87 -11.13
C VAL A 8 -8.32 49.19 -9.77
N SER A 9 -9.34 49.24 -8.93
CA SER A 9 -10.38 48.19 -8.87
C SER A 9 -9.81 46.97 -8.13
N LEU A 10 -9.94 46.99 -6.81
CA LEU A 10 -10.96 46.21 -6.10
C LEU A 10 -10.62 44.72 -6.08
N HIS A 11 -10.41 44.24 -4.85
CA HIS A 11 -10.71 42.88 -4.41
C HIS A 11 -9.58 41.85 -4.43
N GLU A 12 -8.46 42.15 -3.78
CA GLU A 12 -7.53 41.11 -3.29
C GLU A 12 -7.94 40.53 -1.93
N HIS A 13 -9.24 40.45 -1.63
CA HIS A 13 -9.71 39.89 -0.36
C HIS A 13 -10.53 38.61 -0.44
N LEU A 14 -10.91 38.11 -1.60
CA LEU A 14 -11.65 36.83 -1.69
C LEU A 14 -11.40 36.09 -3.02
N PHE A 15 -10.19 35.58 -3.25
CA PHE A 15 -10.04 34.39 -4.10
C PHE A 15 -8.66 33.76 -3.91
N THR A 16 -8.59 32.71 -3.09
CA THR A 16 -7.89 31.44 -3.39
C THR A 16 -7.68 30.61 -2.11
N PRO A 17 -8.61 29.69 -1.78
CA PRO A 17 -8.23 28.51 -0.99
C PRO A 17 -7.23 27.61 -1.74
N LEU A 18 -7.04 27.83 -3.06
CA LEU A 18 -6.23 26.97 -3.94
C LEU A 18 -4.74 27.33 -4.01
N VAL A 19 -4.33 28.56 -3.63
CA VAL A 19 -2.91 29.00 -3.73
C VAL A 19 -2.05 28.50 -2.57
N ILE A 20 -2.64 28.14 -1.43
CA ILE A 20 -1.91 27.58 -0.26
C ILE A 20 -1.42 26.15 -0.53
N LEU A 21 -1.74 25.56 -1.69
CA LEU A 21 -1.42 24.16 -1.95
C LEU A 21 -0.45 23.91 -3.11
N THR A 22 -0.03 24.95 -3.82
CA THR A 22 0.82 24.80 -5.02
C THR A 22 2.30 25.07 -4.77
N ASN A 23 2.68 25.61 -3.61
CA ASN A 23 4.08 25.90 -3.27
C ASN A 23 4.48 25.29 -1.91
N ILE A 24 5.24 24.21 -1.93
CA ILE A 24 5.78 23.55 -0.73
C ILE A 24 6.73 24.46 0.09
N SER A 25 7.25 25.54 -0.50
CA SER A 25 8.10 26.50 0.18
C SER A 25 7.31 27.48 1.05
N ASP A 26 5.99 27.59 0.89
CA ASP A 26 5.16 28.48 1.68
C ASP A 26 5.05 28.00 3.15
N PRO A 27 5.28 28.90 4.13
CA PRO A 27 5.24 28.54 5.54
C PRO A 27 3.83 28.12 6.02
N LYS A 28 2.75 28.60 5.41
CA LYS A 28 1.39 28.20 5.79
C LYS A 28 1.12 26.77 5.33
N THR A 29 1.59 26.39 4.15
CA THR A 29 1.51 24.99 3.66
C THR A 29 2.27 24.04 4.59
N LYS A 30 3.48 24.38 5.03
CA LYS A 30 4.25 23.54 5.99
C LYS A 30 3.53 23.37 7.33
N SER A 31 2.91 24.45 7.82
CA SER A 31 2.09 24.40 9.05
C SER A 31 0.87 23.51 8.87
N PHE A 32 0.19 23.59 7.72
CA PHE A 32 -0.95 22.74 7.39
C PHE A 32 -0.56 21.25 7.35
N LEU A 33 0.53 20.91 6.67
CA LEU A 33 1.03 19.53 6.57
C LEU A 33 1.43 18.97 7.93
N SER A 34 1.98 19.80 8.82
CA SER A 34 2.36 19.34 10.16
C SER A 34 1.16 19.10 11.08
N LYS A 35 0.06 19.82 10.87
CA LYS A 35 -1.16 19.74 11.71
C LYS A 35 -2.15 18.68 11.24
N ASN A 36 -2.19 18.39 9.94
CA ASN A 36 -3.21 17.54 9.32
C ASN A 36 -2.64 16.17 8.89
N LEU A 37 -1.76 15.59 9.70
CA LEU A 37 -1.25 14.24 9.49
C LEU A 37 -1.99 13.27 10.41
N ASP A 38 -2.58 12.23 9.80
CA ASP A 38 -3.13 11.08 10.50
C ASP A 38 -2.06 9.96 10.56
N PRO A 39 -1.79 9.34 11.73
CA PRO A 39 -0.75 8.31 11.85
C PRO A 39 -1.01 7.05 11.01
N THR A 40 -2.29 6.72 10.77
CA THR A 40 -2.72 5.51 10.05
C THR A 40 -2.91 5.75 8.56
N PHE A 41 -3.58 6.84 8.18
CA PHE A 41 -3.98 7.14 6.80
C PHE A 41 -3.08 8.18 6.13
N GLY A 42 -2.25 8.91 6.89
CA GLY A 42 -1.40 9.96 6.37
C GLY A 42 -2.17 11.24 6.06
N TYR A 43 -2.32 11.56 4.76
CA TYR A 43 -2.91 12.82 4.28
C TYR A 43 -4.19 12.60 3.46
N THR A 44 -5.03 13.62 3.40
CA THR A 44 -6.19 13.62 2.49
C THR A 44 -5.77 13.67 1.02
N THR A 45 -6.67 13.29 0.11
CA THR A 45 -6.43 13.28 -1.35
C THR A 45 -6.10 14.66 -1.96
N PHE A 46 -6.29 15.73 -1.20
CA PHE A 46 -5.88 17.08 -1.57
C PHE A 46 -4.35 17.23 -1.64
N VAL A 47 -3.61 16.45 -0.87
CA VAL A 47 -2.14 16.51 -0.80
C VAL A 47 -1.52 15.55 -1.81
N ARG A 48 -0.46 16.00 -2.48
CA ARG A 48 0.26 15.19 -3.47
C ARG A 48 1.36 14.33 -2.83
N PHE A 49 1.13 13.02 -2.76
CA PHE A 49 2.08 12.03 -2.20
C PHE A 49 3.39 11.89 -2.98
N SER A 50 3.45 12.36 -4.23
CA SER A 50 4.68 12.28 -5.02
C SER A 50 5.71 13.36 -4.65
N TRP A 51 5.43 14.24 -3.69
CA TRP A 51 6.38 15.22 -3.19
C TRP A 51 7.31 14.60 -2.15
N SER A 52 8.61 14.82 -2.29
CA SER A 52 9.63 14.29 -1.36
C SER A 52 9.37 14.71 0.08
N THR A 53 8.94 15.95 0.30
CA THR A 53 8.59 16.46 1.64
C THR A 53 7.48 15.65 2.30
N ILE A 54 6.48 15.19 1.53
CA ILE A 54 5.38 14.39 2.06
C ILE A 54 5.88 13.00 2.45
N LYS A 55 6.71 12.38 1.59
CA LYS A 55 7.33 11.09 1.89
C LYS A 55 8.12 11.14 3.20
N ASN A 56 9.02 12.11 3.35
CA ASN A 56 9.81 12.27 4.58
C ASN A 56 8.94 12.44 5.83
N ILE A 57 7.85 13.22 5.75
CA ILE A 57 6.98 13.44 6.91
C ILE A 57 6.20 12.16 7.26
N LEU A 58 5.77 11.38 6.27
CA LEU A 58 5.10 10.09 6.50
C LEU A 58 6.09 9.08 7.09
N ASP A 59 7.30 8.98 6.58
CA ASP A 59 8.34 8.08 7.08
C ASP A 59 8.72 8.41 8.55
N ASP A 60 8.73 9.70 8.91
CA ASP A 60 9.11 10.15 10.26
C ASP A 60 7.98 10.03 11.30
N LYS A 61 6.71 10.23 10.90
CA LYS A 61 5.59 10.43 11.84
C LYS A 61 4.40 9.49 11.66
N ALA A 62 4.25 8.87 10.49
CA ALA A 62 3.19 7.90 10.25
C ALA A 62 3.66 6.49 10.61
N ILE A 63 2.73 5.55 10.61
CA ILE A 63 3.01 4.14 10.81
C ILE A 63 3.72 3.58 9.56
N ASP A 64 4.71 2.70 9.77
CA ASP A 64 5.41 2.03 8.69
C ASP A 64 4.43 1.19 7.84
N CYS A 65 4.48 1.39 6.52
CA CYS A 65 3.60 0.75 5.57
C CYS A 65 4.44 -0.01 4.56
N GLN A 66 4.41 -1.34 4.66
CA GLN A 66 5.10 -2.23 3.75
C GLN A 66 4.17 -2.59 2.59
N TRP A 67 4.54 -2.14 1.40
CA TRP A 67 3.88 -2.52 0.17
C TRP A 67 4.56 -3.76 -0.41
N GLU A 68 3.78 -4.71 -0.92
CA GLU A 68 4.32 -5.82 -1.71
C GLU A 68 5.02 -5.23 -2.93
N GLU A 69 6.33 -5.46 -3.05
CA GLU A 69 7.08 -5.12 -4.26
C GLU A 69 6.54 -6.02 -5.37
N SER A 70 6.04 -5.42 -6.46
CA SER A 70 5.47 -6.18 -7.56
C SER A 70 6.55 -7.07 -8.19
N GLU A 71 6.49 -8.37 -7.94
CA GLU A 71 7.28 -9.40 -8.61
C GLU A 71 6.88 -9.46 -10.09
N ASP A 72 7.43 -8.55 -10.90
CA ASP A 72 7.38 -8.65 -12.37
C ASP A 72 8.39 -9.70 -12.91
N GLU A 73 8.79 -10.67 -12.09
CA GLU A 73 9.65 -11.80 -12.49
C GLU A 73 8.83 -13.09 -12.59
N GLU A 74 8.27 -13.32 -13.79
CA GLU A 74 7.61 -14.58 -14.17
C GLU A 74 8.51 -15.79 -13.85
N PRO A 75 8.09 -16.72 -12.97
CA PRO A 75 8.86 -17.93 -12.72
C PRO A 75 8.80 -18.86 -13.95
N VAL A 76 9.96 -19.17 -14.52
CA VAL A 76 10.12 -20.17 -15.59
C VAL A 76 9.54 -21.50 -15.12
N VAL A 77 8.38 -21.86 -15.65
CA VAL A 77 7.66 -23.08 -15.28
C VAL A 77 8.38 -24.28 -15.92
N GLU A 78 9.33 -24.88 -15.19
CA GLU A 78 9.88 -26.19 -15.56
C GLU A 78 8.76 -27.24 -15.57
N SER A 79 8.58 -27.89 -16.72
CA SER A 79 7.54 -28.89 -16.91
C SER A 79 7.82 -30.14 -16.06
N LYS A 80 7.02 -30.34 -15.01
CA LYS A 80 7.14 -31.53 -14.14
C LYS A 80 6.80 -32.80 -14.94
N PRO A 81 7.57 -33.91 -14.80
CA PRO A 81 7.31 -35.14 -15.52
C PRO A 81 5.99 -35.80 -15.10
N THR A 82 5.25 -36.33 -16.08
CA THR A 82 3.95 -36.97 -15.87
C THR A 82 4.12 -38.33 -15.19
N LYS A 83 3.35 -38.57 -14.12
CA LYS A 83 3.38 -39.84 -13.37
C LYS A 83 2.62 -40.92 -14.14
N LYS A 84 3.20 -42.12 -14.27
CA LYS A 84 2.56 -43.28 -14.93
C LYS A 84 1.33 -43.76 -14.15
N ILE A 85 0.25 -44.04 -14.87
CA ILE A 85 -1.03 -44.52 -14.31
C ILE A 85 -0.89 -45.83 -13.53
N SER A 86 0.05 -46.71 -13.91
CA SER A 86 0.29 -47.99 -13.22
C SER A 86 0.65 -47.83 -11.74
N ASN A 87 1.21 -46.68 -11.34
CA ASN A 87 1.51 -46.40 -9.94
C ASN A 87 0.25 -46.25 -9.07
N TYR A 88 -0.93 -45.98 -9.65
CA TYR A 88 -2.19 -45.89 -8.91
C TYR A 88 -2.83 -47.25 -8.61
N PHE A 89 -2.56 -48.27 -9.42
CA PHE A 89 -3.14 -49.61 -9.27
C PHE A 89 -2.30 -50.56 -8.43
N ARG A 90 -1.23 -50.05 -7.80
CA ARG A 90 -0.39 -50.87 -6.95
C ARG A 90 -1.14 -51.14 -5.64
N ALA A 91 -1.39 -52.42 -5.34
CA ALA A 91 -1.98 -52.82 -4.07
C ALA A 91 -1.05 -52.38 -2.93
N VAL A 92 -1.48 -51.40 -2.15
CA VAL A 92 -0.76 -50.92 -0.98
C VAL A 92 -1.12 -51.84 0.18
N ASN A 93 -0.16 -52.61 0.69
CA ASN A 93 -0.29 -53.26 2.01
C ASN A 93 -0.49 -52.13 3.03
N ARG A 94 -1.70 -52.09 3.60
CA ARG A 94 -2.24 -50.96 4.36
C ARG A 94 -1.68 -50.91 5.79
N GLU A 95 -0.37 -50.70 5.92
CA GLU A 95 0.26 -50.38 7.21
C GLU A 95 0.85 -48.97 7.27
N GLU A 96 0.66 -48.16 6.21
CA GLU A 96 1.11 -46.77 6.19
C GLU A 96 -0.05 -45.79 6.35
N LYS A 97 0.12 -44.88 7.31
CA LYS A 97 -0.85 -43.88 7.80
C LYS A 97 -1.48 -43.08 6.64
N PRO A 98 -2.76 -42.66 6.77
CA PRO A 98 -3.49 -42.02 5.69
C PRO A 98 -2.74 -40.82 5.11
N GLN A 99 -2.63 -40.80 3.78
CA GLN A 99 -1.98 -39.74 3.02
C GLN A 99 -2.57 -38.36 3.40
N LYS A 100 -1.79 -37.58 4.16
CA LYS A 100 -2.10 -36.18 4.51
C LYS A 100 -2.03 -35.22 3.30
N THR A 101 -1.98 -35.69 2.06
CA THR A 101 -1.40 -34.91 0.97
C THR A 101 -2.39 -34.06 0.15
N ARG A 102 -3.71 -34.28 0.22
CA ARG A 102 -4.66 -33.41 -0.50
C ARG A 102 -5.12 -32.18 0.29
N LEU A 103 -5.38 -32.34 1.59
CA LEU A 103 -5.75 -31.21 2.44
C LEU A 103 -4.60 -30.20 2.52
N ASN A 104 -3.35 -30.67 2.65
CA ASN A 104 -2.18 -29.80 2.73
C ASN A 104 -1.94 -28.94 1.48
N ALA A 105 -2.39 -29.38 0.29
CA ALA A 105 -2.24 -28.60 -0.95
C ALA A 105 -3.28 -27.47 -1.04
N PHE A 106 -4.55 -27.80 -0.80
CA PHE A 106 -5.65 -26.83 -0.84
C PHE A 106 -5.46 -25.68 0.17
N LEU A 107 -4.99 -25.99 1.38
CA LEU A 107 -4.73 -24.98 2.41
C LEU A 107 -3.57 -24.07 2.01
N LYS A 108 -2.48 -24.66 1.50
CA LYS A 108 -1.29 -23.90 1.09
C LYS A 108 -1.56 -22.96 -0.09
N GLU A 109 -2.35 -23.39 -1.07
CA GLU A 109 -2.74 -22.57 -2.23
C GLU A 109 -3.55 -21.32 -1.85
N ARG A 110 -4.14 -21.29 -0.66
CA ARG A 110 -4.97 -20.17 -0.17
C ARG A 110 -4.36 -19.44 1.01
N ASN A 111 -3.09 -19.71 1.31
CA ASN A 111 -2.38 -19.13 2.45
C ASN A 111 -3.14 -19.34 3.77
N LEU A 112 -3.77 -20.51 3.95
CA LEU A 112 -4.55 -20.87 5.13
C LEU A 112 -3.72 -21.73 6.08
N GLU A 113 -3.53 -21.25 7.30
CA GLU A 113 -2.80 -21.95 8.36
C GLU A 113 -3.70 -22.24 9.57
N PRO A 114 -3.51 -23.39 10.26
CA PRO A 114 -4.24 -23.70 11.47
C PRO A 114 -3.81 -22.77 12.62
N ILE A 115 -4.77 -22.14 13.28
CA ILE A 115 -4.53 -21.30 14.48
C ILE A 115 -3.93 -22.18 15.57
N THR A 116 -2.70 -21.87 15.98
CA THR A 116 -1.92 -22.67 16.95
C THR A 116 -1.61 -21.88 18.22
N SER A 117 -1.89 -20.57 18.27
CA SER A 117 -1.66 -19.72 19.44
C SER A 117 -2.97 -19.39 20.19
N PRO A 118 -2.97 -19.36 21.54
CA PRO A 118 -4.13 -18.91 22.34
C PRO A 118 -4.41 -17.40 22.29
N GLN A 119 -3.57 -16.61 21.61
CA GLN A 119 -3.67 -15.15 21.56
C GLN A 119 -4.61 -14.63 20.45
N ASP A 120 -5.14 -15.53 19.62
CA ASP A 120 -5.98 -15.21 18.47
C ASP A 120 -7.49 -15.32 18.77
N LEU A 121 -7.89 -15.18 20.05
CA LEU A 121 -9.28 -15.13 20.53
C LEU A 121 -9.63 -13.78 21.17
#